data_AF-A0AAV6GLM5-F1
#
_entry.id   AF-A0AAV6GLM5-F1
#
_cell.length_a   1.000
_cell.length_b   1.000
_cell.length_c   1.000
_cell.angle_alpha   90.00
_cell.angle_beta   90.00
_cell.angle_gamma   90.00
#
_symmetry.space_group_name_H-M   'P 1'
#
loop_
_entity.id
_entity.type
_entity.pdbx_description
1 polymer ?
#
loop_
_entity_poly.entity_id
_entity_poly.type
_entity_poly.pdbx_seq_one_letter_code
_entity_poly.pdbx_strand_id
1 'polypeptide(L)'
;MALLSNSRSAGPSTNILLGTVVLIVVAVASSENTKTVEFNVKPGGVVQTFSQKIKDHECSFTYASQGGTNEQWQMSVGLSDDDRLLSCSVWRPQGKSYLFFTQFKGEITGSKMEFASAYSQSAVGGQKDVPLKEEEYIVGDSSVTHREGKFRAELSKLTMIARTKHDEL
;
A
#
# COMPACT_ATOMS: atom_id res chain seq x y z
N MET A 1 48.76 53.14 -52.41
CA MET A 1 48.41 52.25 -53.54
C MET A 1 48.66 50.82 -53.09
N ALA A 2 47.61 49.99 -53.18
CA ALA A 2 47.53 48.52 -53.22
C ALA A 2 48.85 47.69 -53.18
N LEU A 3 48.94 46.44 -52.68
CA LEU A 3 48.03 45.41 -52.14
C LEU A 3 48.95 44.21 -51.78
N LEU A 4 48.51 43.37 -50.82
CA LEU A 4 48.87 41.94 -50.60
C LEU A 4 50.32 41.64 -50.15
N SER A 5 50.58 40.85 -49.09
CA SER A 5 50.36 39.39 -49.11
C SER A 5 50.54 38.76 -47.72
N ASN A 6 49.81 37.66 -47.53
CA ASN A 6 49.62 36.82 -46.35
C ASN A 6 50.75 35.78 -46.16
N SER A 7 51.10 35.38 -44.91
CA SER A 7 50.93 33.98 -44.42
C SER A 7 51.83 33.55 -43.21
N ARG A 8 51.14 32.90 -42.25
CA ARG A 8 51.53 31.78 -41.34
C ARG A 8 52.47 31.99 -40.13
N SER A 9 51.89 31.83 -38.93
CA SER A 9 52.31 30.84 -37.90
C SER A 9 51.13 30.61 -36.92
N ALA A 10 50.63 29.38 -36.74
CA ALA A 10 51.01 28.36 -35.75
C ALA A 10 50.20 28.41 -34.43
N GLY A 11 49.26 27.45 -34.28
CA GLY A 11 48.87 26.85 -32.99
C GLY A 11 47.60 27.39 -32.29
N PRO A 12 46.54 26.57 -32.11
CA PRO A 12 45.44 26.89 -31.20
C PRO A 12 45.78 26.37 -29.79
N SER A 13 45.64 27.22 -28.78
CA SER A 13 45.66 26.83 -27.37
C SER A 13 44.47 27.46 -26.69
N THR A 14 43.50 26.66 -26.23
CA THR A 14 42.99 26.63 -24.84
C THR A 14 41.61 25.96 -24.74
N ASN A 15 41.63 24.78 -24.11
CA ASN A 15 40.74 24.32 -23.03
C ASN A 15 39.22 24.27 -23.29
N ILE A 16 38.77 23.17 -23.89
CA ILE A 16 37.40 22.70 -23.77
C ILE A 16 37.24 22.03 -22.40
N LEU A 17 36.56 22.70 -21.47
CA LEU A 17 36.16 22.15 -20.18
C LEU A 17 35.03 21.13 -20.44
N LEU A 18 35.36 19.84 -20.46
CA LEU A 18 34.39 18.75 -20.56
C LEU A 18 33.65 18.62 -19.22
N GLY A 19 32.44 19.19 -19.13
CA GLY A 19 31.55 18.98 -18.00
C GLY A 19 30.93 17.59 -18.07
N THR A 20 31.40 16.68 -17.22
CA THR A 20 30.81 15.34 -17.08
C THR A 20 29.45 15.46 -16.40
N VAL A 21 28.36 15.34 -17.17
CA VAL A 21 27.00 15.22 -16.62
C VAL A 21 26.87 13.83 -16.01
N VAL A 22 26.95 13.75 -14.67
CA VAL A 22 26.68 12.52 -13.93
C VAL A 22 25.17 12.35 -13.88
N LEU A 23 24.64 11.48 -14.75
CA LEU A 23 23.27 10.99 -14.67
C LEU A 23 23.18 10.07 -13.44
N ILE A 24 22.68 10.61 -12.33
CA ILE A 24 22.31 9.82 -11.16
C ILE A 24 21.01 9.07 -11.52
N VAL A 25 21.15 7.82 -11.93
CA VAL A 25 20.01 6.91 -12.07
C VAL A 25 19.62 6.46 -10.67
N VAL A 26 18.55 7.05 -10.13
CA VAL A 26 17.94 6.57 -8.88
C VAL A 26 17.20 5.28 -9.20
N ALA A 27 17.83 4.13 -8.92
CA ALA A 27 17.17 2.84 -8.99
C ALA A 27 16.16 2.78 -7.83
N VAL A 28 14.87 2.88 -8.15
CA VAL A 28 13.78 2.53 -7.22
C VAL A 28 13.79 1.01 -7.08
N ALA A 29 14.33 0.52 -5.97
CA ALA A 29 14.22 -0.89 -5.61
C ALA A 29 12.75 -1.18 -5.28
N SER A 30 12.02 -1.79 -6.23
CA SER A 30 10.76 -2.45 -5.90
C SER A 30 11.12 -3.71 -5.11
N SER A 31 10.87 -3.70 -3.80
CA SER A 31 10.99 -4.92 -2.99
C SER A 31 10.01 -5.96 -3.54
N GLU A 32 10.51 -7.08 -4.07
CA GLU A 32 9.68 -8.22 -4.49
C GLU A 32 8.84 -8.78 -3.35
N ASN A 33 9.19 -8.44 -2.10
CA ASN A 33 8.49 -8.85 -0.88
C ASN A 33 7.32 -7.93 -0.52
N THR A 34 6.88 -6.99 -1.36
CA THR A 34 5.65 -6.22 -1.11
C THR A 34 4.90 -5.94 -2.40
N LYS A 35 3.58 -6.12 -2.37
CA LYS A 35 2.67 -5.84 -3.48
C LYS A 35 1.55 -4.94 -3.02
N THR A 36 1.43 -3.77 -3.66
CA THR A 36 0.33 -2.82 -3.44
C THR A 36 -0.52 -2.71 -4.69
N VAL A 37 -1.83 -2.83 -4.54
CA VAL A 37 -2.80 -2.79 -5.65
C VAL A 37 -3.98 -1.90 -5.29
N GLU A 38 -4.60 -1.33 -6.31
CA GLU A 38 -5.79 -0.49 -6.18
C GLU A 38 -7.04 -1.28 -6.56
N PHE A 39 -8.14 -1.04 -5.86
CA PHE A 39 -9.45 -1.61 -6.18
C PHE A 39 -10.57 -0.66 -5.79
N ASN A 40 -11.77 -0.89 -6.32
CA ASN A 40 -12.94 -0.10 -5.97
C ASN A 40 -13.84 -0.87 -5.01
N VAL A 41 -14.09 -0.28 -3.85
CA VAL A 41 -15.16 -0.68 -2.94
C VAL A 41 -16.48 -0.20 -3.54
N LYS A 42 -17.37 -1.15 -3.84
CA LYS A 42 -18.65 -0.88 -4.50
C LYS A 42 -19.78 -0.96 -3.47
N PRO A 43 -20.61 0.09 -3.31
CA PRO A 43 -21.81 0.01 -2.49
C PRO A 43 -22.89 -0.85 -3.16
N GLY A 44 -23.97 -1.14 -2.43
CA GLY A 44 -25.16 -1.83 -2.92
C GLY A 44 -25.66 -2.96 -2.02
N GLY A 45 -25.05 -3.14 -0.84
CA GLY A 45 -25.42 -4.17 0.13
C GLY A 45 -25.04 -5.60 -0.26
N VAL A 46 -24.42 -5.80 -1.43
CA VAL A 46 -23.96 -7.11 -1.89
C VAL A 46 -22.56 -7.39 -1.31
N VAL A 47 -22.37 -8.60 -0.82
CA VAL A 47 -21.08 -9.07 -0.31
C VAL A 47 -20.09 -9.20 -1.46
N GLN A 48 -18.92 -8.60 -1.30
CA GLN A 48 -17.82 -8.64 -2.27
C GLN A 48 -16.52 -9.02 -1.56
N THR A 49 -15.63 -9.69 -2.29
CA THR A 49 -14.31 -10.06 -1.80
C THR A 49 -13.25 -9.58 -2.78
N PHE A 50 -12.19 -8.98 -2.25
CA PHE A 50 -10.97 -8.65 -2.98
C PHE A 50 -9.78 -9.31 -2.30
N SER A 51 -8.88 -9.93 -3.07
CA SER A 51 -7.77 -10.70 -2.52
C SER A 51 -6.47 -10.41 -3.23
N GLN A 52 -5.38 -10.43 -2.48
CA GLN A 52 -4.03 -10.32 -3.02
C GLN A 52 -3.11 -11.37 -2.40
N LYS A 53 -2.37 -12.05 -3.28
CA LYS A 53 -1.36 -13.05 -2.94
C LYS A 53 0.05 -12.47 -2.98
N ILE A 54 0.90 -12.97 -2.09
CA ILE A 54 2.36 -12.84 -2.15
C ILE A 54 2.99 -14.18 -1.75
N LYS A 55 3.83 -14.75 -2.64
CA LYS A 55 4.30 -16.14 -2.52
C LYS A 55 3.11 -17.08 -2.25
N ASP A 56 3.17 -17.87 -1.18
CA ASP A 56 2.13 -18.83 -0.78
C ASP A 56 1.07 -18.26 0.19
N HIS A 57 1.15 -16.96 0.49
CA HIS A 57 0.22 -16.29 1.40
C HIS A 57 -0.82 -15.48 0.64
N GLU A 58 -2.06 -15.51 1.12
CA GLU A 58 -3.16 -14.73 0.58
C GLU A 58 -3.77 -13.85 1.67
N CYS A 59 -3.95 -12.57 1.35
CA CYS A 59 -4.80 -11.68 2.13
C CYS A 59 -6.10 -11.43 1.37
N SER A 60 -7.23 -11.59 2.06
CA SER A 60 -8.57 -11.33 1.51
C SER A 60 -9.28 -10.28 2.33
N PHE A 61 -10.03 -9.42 1.67
CA PHE A 61 -10.91 -8.43 2.26
C PHE A 61 -12.32 -8.61 1.71
N THR A 62 -13.21 -9.07 2.59
CA THR A 62 -14.63 -9.29 2.30
C THR A 62 -15.44 -8.19 2.98
N TYR A 63 -16.36 -7.56 2.26
CA TYR A 63 -17.16 -6.45 2.77
C TYR A 63 -18.55 -6.42 2.14
N ALA A 64 -19.47 -5.71 2.79
CA ALA A 64 -20.69 -5.21 2.15
C ALA A 64 -20.98 -3.81 2.68
N SER A 65 -21.31 -2.89 1.78
CA SER A 65 -21.52 -1.48 2.11
C SER A 65 -22.69 -0.85 1.35
N GLN A 66 -23.19 0.26 1.90
CA GLN A 66 -24.16 1.14 1.29
C GLN A 66 -23.52 2.50 1.02
N GLY A 67 -24.01 3.22 0.01
CA GLY A 67 -23.47 4.52 -0.38
C GLY A 67 -23.89 4.94 -1.78
N GLY A 68 -23.56 6.17 -2.16
CA GLY A 68 -23.96 6.75 -3.45
C GLY A 68 -22.98 6.53 -4.59
N THR A 69 -21.70 6.28 -4.30
CA THR A 69 -20.63 6.16 -5.30
C THR A 69 -19.62 5.09 -4.92
N ASN A 70 -18.91 4.59 -5.93
CA ASN A 70 -17.76 3.71 -5.70
C ASN A 70 -16.62 4.49 -5.03
N GLU A 71 -15.84 3.77 -4.26
CA GLU A 71 -14.69 4.32 -3.58
C GLU A 71 -13.40 3.56 -3.98
N GLN A 72 -12.38 4.27 -4.47
CA GLN A 72 -11.04 3.72 -4.66
C GLN A 72 -10.36 3.46 -3.31
N TRP A 73 -9.80 2.26 -3.17
CA TRP A 73 -9.10 1.74 -2.02
C TRP A 73 -7.80 1.07 -2.47
N GLN A 74 -6.90 0.86 -1.53
CA GLN A 74 -5.64 0.16 -1.74
C GLN A 74 -5.53 -1.04 -0.79
N MET A 75 -4.91 -2.10 -1.29
CA MET A 75 -4.48 -3.24 -0.50
C MET A 75 -2.97 -3.43 -0.71
N SER A 76 -2.23 -3.56 0.38
CA SER A 76 -0.82 -3.95 0.36
C SER A 76 -0.62 -5.22 1.14
N VAL A 77 0.09 -6.17 0.53
CA VAL A 77 0.49 -7.43 1.15
C VAL A 77 2.00 -7.54 1.03
N GLY A 78 2.69 -7.80 2.13
CA GLY A 78 4.14 -7.90 2.14
C GLY A 78 4.67 -8.88 3.16
N LEU A 79 5.88 -9.35 2.94
CA LEU A 79 6.66 -10.20 3.84
C LEU A 79 7.83 -9.41 4.41
N SER A 80 8.22 -9.72 5.65
CA SER A 80 9.48 -9.26 6.21
C SER A 80 10.67 -9.87 5.46
N ASP A 81 11.86 -9.28 5.61
CA ASP A 81 13.07 -9.75 4.91
C ASP A 81 13.45 -11.19 5.27
N ASP A 82 13.06 -11.67 6.45
CA ASP A 82 13.25 -13.05 6.92
C ASP A 82 12.05 -13.97 6.65
N ASP A 83 11.05 -13.49 5.91
CA ASP A 83 9.79 -14.19 5.59
C ASP A 83 8.98 -14.66 6.83
N ARG A 84 9.29 -14.18 8.04
CA ARG A 84 8.62 -14.61 9.29
C ARG A 84 7.34 -13.85 9.60
N LEU A 85 7.17 -12.66 9.04
CA LEU A 85 6.00 -11.82 9.25
C LEU A 85 5.35 -11.48 7.91
N LEU A 86 4.06 -11.70 7.83
CA LEU A 86 3.19 -11.22 6.77
C LEU A 86 2.44 -9.98 7.25
N SER A 87 2.54 -8.89 6.50
CA SER A 87 1.74 -7.68 6.68
C SER A 87 0.66 -7.63 5.60
N CYS A 88 -0.58 -7.39 6.00
CA CYS A 88 -1.66 -7.03 5.09
C CYS A 88 -2.34 -5.74 5.58
N SER A 89 -2.43 -4.75 4.72
CA SER A 89 -3.17 -3.52 4.99
C SER A 89 -4.15 -3.22 3.87
N VAL A 90 -5.37 -2.81 4.23
CA VAL A 90 -6.42 -2.37 3.33
C VAL A 90 -6.87 -1.00 3.78
N TRP A 91 -6.82 0.02 2.91
CA TRP A 91 -7.12 1.38 3.33
C TRP A 91 -7.69 2.24 2.21
N ARG A 92 -8.36 3.32 2.63
CA ARG A 92 -8.79 4.43 1.78
C ARG A 92 -7.65 5.45 1.67
N PRO A 93 -7.03 5.67 0.49
CA PRO A 93 -5.93 6.63 0.35
C PRO A 93 -6.31 8.07 0.69
N GLN A 94 -7.59 8.42 0.60
CA GLN A 94 -8.12 9.75 0.97
C GLN A 94 -8.42 9.90 2.48
N GLY A 95 -8.07 8.92 3.31
CA GLY A 95 -8.16 9.02 4.76
C GLY A 95 -9.49 8.53 5.34
N LYS A 96 -10.61 9.19 5.01
CA LYS A 96 -11.95 8.83 5.49
C LYS A 96 -12.81 8.25 4.37
N SER A 97 -13.47 7.12 4.63
CA SER A 97 -14.53 6.58 3.77
C SER A 97 -15.88 7.22 4.09
N TYR A 98 -16.69 7.45 3.05
CA TYR A 98 -18.08 7.89 3.16
C TYR A 98 -19.08 6.75 2.95
N LEU A 99 -18.60 5.53 2.72
CA LEU A 99 -19.43 4.34 2.63
C LEU A 99 -19.87 3.89 4.03
N PHE A 100 -21.12 3.43 4.11
CA PHE A 100 -21.66 2.80 5.30
C PHE A 100 -21.41 1.30 5.21
N PHE A 101 -20.43 0.78 5.95
CA PHE A 101 -20.11 -0.64 5.96
C PHE A 101 -21.07 -1.42 6.86
N THR A 102 -21.87 -2.30 6.27
CA THR A 102 -22.73 -3.21 7.03
C THR A 102 -21.96 -4.37 7.62
N GLN A 103 -20.88 -4.80 6.94
CA GLN A 103 -19.98 -5.85 7.40
C GLN A 103 -18.60 -5.69 6.77
N PHE A 104 -17.57 -6.12 7.51
CA PHE A 104 -16.24 -6.36 6.96
C PHE A 104 -15.59 -7.59 7.60
N LYS A 105 -14.68 -8.20 6.85
CA LYS A 105 -13.82 -9.29 7.28
C LYS A 105 -12.49 -9.24 6.50
N GLY A 106 -11.38 -9.10 7.21
CA GLY A 106 -10.05 -9.34 6.66
C GLY A 106 -9.55 -10.74 7.05
N GLU A 107 -8.90 -11.44 6.13
CA GLU A 107 -8.38 -12.80 6.36
C GLU A 107 -6.98 -12.94 5.78
N ILE A 108 -6.14 -13.68 6.50
CA ILE A 108 -4.81 -14.09 6.06
C ILE A 108 -4.76 -15.62 6.07
N THR A 109 -4.36 -16.24 4.97
CA THR A 109 -4.15 -17.70 4.90
C THR A 109 -2.71 -18.09 5.25
N GLY A 110 -2.54 -19.29 5.82
CA GLY A 110 -1.22 -19.88 6.08
C GLY A 110 -0.44 -19.30 7.27
N SER A 111 -1.04 -18.38 8.04
CA SER A 111 -0.34 -17.64 9.11
C SER A 111 -1.22 -17.47 10.34
N LYS A 112 -0.60 -17.18 11.50
CA LYS A 112 -1.31 -16.86 12.75
C LYS A 112 -1.22 -15.37 13.03
N MET A 113 -2.35 -14.72 13.30
CA MET A 113 -2.46 -13.31 13.63
C MET A 113 -1.62 -12.98 14.88
N GLU A 114 -0.74 -12.00 14.74
CA GLU A 114 0.05 -11.44 15.84
C GLU A 114 -0.52 -10.09 16.28
N PHE A 115 -0.99 -9.30 15.31
CA PHE A 115 -1.53 -7.98 15.55
C PHE A 115 -2.59 -7.63 14.52
N ALA A 116 -3.63 -6.93 14.95
CA ALA A 116 -4.63 -6.36 14.07
C ALA A 116 -5.15 -5.04 14.63
N SER A 117 -5.41 -4.08 13.74
CA SER A 117 -6.08 -2.83 14.07
C SER A 117 -6.97 -2.37 12.94
N ALA A 118 -8.10 -1.76 13.30
CA ALA A 118 -9.03 -1.15 12.37
C ALA A 118 -9.29 0.31 12.76
N TYR A 119 -9.56 1.16 11.78
CA TYR A 119 -9.70 2.60 11.95
C TYR A 119 -10.92 3.12 11.20
N SER A 120 -11.70 4.01 11.83
CA SER A 120 -12.77 4.74 11.16
C SER A 120 -12.24 5.90 10.30
N GLN A 121 -11.02 6.37 10.58
CA GLN A 121 -10.32 7.40 9.83
C GLN A 121 -8.82 7.10 9.82
N SER A 122 -8.18 7.27 8.65
CA SER A 122 -6.73 7.15 8.50
C SER A 122 -6.03 8.50 8.47
N ALA A 123 -4.78 8.54 8.95
CA ALA A 123 -3.93 9.72 8.98
C ALA A 123 -3.47 10.11 7.56
N VAL A 124 -4.24 10.99 6.91
CA VAL A 124 -3.92 11.57 5.60
C VAL A 124 -4.09 13.09 5.68
N GLY A 125 -3.18 13.85 5.07
CA GLY A 125 -3.32 15.30 4.95
C GLY A 125 -3.38 16.06 6.29
N GLY A 126 -2.61 15.62 7.29
CA GLY A 126 -2.58 16.23 8.63
C GLY A 126 -3.66 15.75 9.59
N GLN A 127 -4.55 14.85 9.15
CA GLN A 127 -5.48 14.15 10.03
C GLN A 127 -4.76 13.08 10.86
N LYS A 128 -5.33 12.73 12.01
CA LYS A 128 -4.87 11.61 12.85
C LYS A 128 -5.69 10.36 12.57
N ASP A 129 -5.08 9.21 12.82
CA ASP A 129 -5.77 7.93 12.88
C ASP A 129 -6.81 7.97 14.01
N VAL A 130 -8.03 7.49 13.72
CA VAL A 130 -9.07 7.26 14.72
C VAL A 130 -9.33 5.76 14.77
N PRO A 131 -8.84 5.04 15.80
CA PRO A 131 -9.03 3.61 15.90
C PRO A 131 -10.51 3.29 16.15
N LEU A 132 -10.98 2.16 15.62
CA LEU A 132 -12.23 1.55 16.05
C LEU A 132 -12.10 1.11 17.49
N LYS A 133 -13.20 1.14 18.24
CA LYS A 133 -13.20 0.61 19.59
C LYS A 133 -13.08 -0.92 19.55
N GLU A 134 -12.50 -1.49 20.59
CA GLU A 134 -12.28 -2.95 20.68
C GLU A 134 -13.59 -3.74 20.59
N GLU A 135 -14.71 -3.19 21.05
CA GLU A 135 -16.02 -3.85 20.94
C GLU A 135 -16.58 -3.88 19.51
N GLU A 136 -16.05 -3.11 18.58
CA GLU A 136 -16.58 -2.99 17.21
C GLU A 136 -16.12 -4.14 16.29
N TYR A 137 -15.13 -4.91 16.70
CA TYR A 137 -14.60 -6.02 15.90
C TYR A 137 -14.07 -7.16 16.77
N ILE A 138 -13.73 -8.28 16.12
CA ILE A 138 -13.19 -9.48 16.73
C ILE A 138 -11.93 -9.84 15.96
N VAL A 139 -10.84 -10.03 16.69
CA VAL A 139 -9.58 -10.57 16.15
C VAL A 139 -9.54 -12.06 16.47
N GLY A 140 -9.54 -12.89 15.44
CA GLY A 140 -9.34 -14.33 15.52
C GLY A 140 -7.94 -14.74 15.05
N ASP A 141 -7.67 -16.05 15.05
CA ASP A 141 -6.34 -16.59 14.71
C ASP A 141 -5.86 -16.24 13.30
N SER A 142 -6.76 -16.03 12.34
CA SER A 142 -6.42 -15.74 10.94
C SER A 142 -7.31 -14.67 10.31
N SER A 143 -8.19 -14.04 11.10
CA SER A 143 -9.20 -13.12 10.57
C SER A 143 -9.52 -11.98 11.52
N VAL A 144 -9.91 -10.84 10.97
CA VAL A 144 -10.46 -9.70 11.70
C VAL A 144 -11.85 -9.43 11.14
N THR A 145 -12.89 -9.59 11.95
CA THR A 145 -14.30 -9.46 11.52
C THR A 145 -14.98 -8.39 12.34
N HIS A 146 -15.85 -7.59 11.72
CA HIS A 146 -16.72 -6.67 12.45
C HIS A 146 -17.58 -7.42 13.49
N ARG A 147 -17.99 -6.73 14.55
CA ARG A 147 -18.95 -7.25 15.52
C ARG A 147 -20.34 -6.69 15.21
N GLU A 148 -21.25 -7.59 14.89
CA GLU A 148 -22.65 -7.25 14.60
C GLU A 148 -23.29 -6.47 15.76
N GLY A 149 -24.03 -5.41 15.41
CA GLY A 149 -24.70 -4.53 16.37
C GLY A 149 -23.79 -3.63 17.20
N LYS A 150 -22.47 -3.74 17.08
CA LYS A 150 -21.49 -2.87 17.76
C LYS A 150 -20.69 -2.01 16.80
N PHE A 151 -20.33 -2.57 15.65
CA PHE A 151 -19.64 -1.84 14.60
C PHE A 151 -20.47 -0.65 14.09
N ARG A 152 -19.88 0.54 14.11
CA ARG A 152 -20.57 1.80 13.75
C ARG A 152 -20.61 2.09 12.25
N ALA A 153 -20.32 1.09 11.43
CA ALA A 153 -20.31 1.16 9.97
C ALA A 153 -19.26 2.09 9.34
N GLU A 154 -18.31 2.60 10.13
CA GLU A 154 -17.22 3.44 9.65
C GLU A 154 -15.93 2.61 9.56
N LEU A 155 -15.42 2.39 8.35
CA LEU A 155 -14.12 1.74 8.14
C LEU A 155 -13.33 2.53 7.10
N SER A 156 -12.08 2.82 7.41
CA SER A 156 -11.16 3.50 6.49
C SER A 156 -9.80 2.82 6.36
N LYS A 157 -9.42 1.99 7.34
CA LYS A 157 -8.20 1.19 7.29
C LYS A 157 -8.33 -0.04 8.17
N LEU A 158 -7.78 -1.14 7.68
CA LEU A 158 -7.56 -2.40 8.39
C LEU A 158 -6.09 -2.78 8.20
N THR A 159 -5.38 -3.04 9.29
CA THR A 159 -4.00 -3.54 9.28
C THR A 159 -3.97 -4.86 10.04
N MET A 160 -3.33 -5.86 9.45
CA MET A 160 -3.15 -7.20 9.99
C MET A 160 -1.69 -7.60 9.83
N ILE A 161 -1.09 -8.09 10.90
CA ILE A 161 0.24 -8.67 10.91
C ILE A 161 0.11 -10.08 11.43
N ALA A 162 0.61 -11.04 10.67
CA ALA A 162 0.56 -12.45 11.00
C ALA A 162 1.95 -13.08 10.93
N ARG A 163 2.23 -14.02 11.82
CA ARG A 163 3.43 -14.85 11.78
C ARG A 163 3.23 -15.96 10.77
N THR A 164 4.14 -16.06 9.81
CA THR A 164 4.15 -17.17 8.86
C THR A 164 4.53 -18.47 9.60
N LYS A 165 3.95 -19.60 9.20
CA LYS A 165 4.39 -20.90 9.70
C LYS A 165 5.62 -21.30 8.90
N HIS A 166 6.77 -21.40 9.55
CA HIS A 166 7.94 -22.03 8.94
C HIS A 166 7.76 -23.54 9.11
N ASP A 167 7.46 -24.26 8.04
CA ASP A 167 7.60 -25.72 8.03
C ASP A 167 9.09 -26.01 7.87
N GLU A 168 9.77 -26.32 8.98
CA GLU A 168 11.05 -27.01 8.92
C GLU A 168 10.76 -28.48 8.59
N LEU A 169 10.81 -28.82 7.30
CA LEU A 169 10.83 -30.19 6.80
C LEU A 169 12.26 -30.69 6.63
#